data_AF-A0A1J4UKL9-F1
#
_entry.id   AF-A0A1J4UKL9-F1
#
_cell.length_a   1.000
_cell.length_b   1.000
_cell.length_c   1.000
_cell.angle_alpha   90.00
_cell.angle_beta   90.00
_cell.angle_gamma   90.00
#
_symmetry.space_group_name_H-M   'P 1'
#
loop_
_entity.id
_entity.type
_entity.pdbx_description
1 polymer ?
#
loop_
_entity_poly.entity_id
_entity_poly.type
_entity_poly.pdbx_seq_one_letter_code
_entity_poly.pdbx_strand_id
1 'polypeptide(L)'
;MARPDLAMFFAEAGALKRTPRSGWLHVGVAKPESVADHSQRAALIGYALAELEDANPERVALMLLFHDLPEARLGDLNKIQRRYLDAKASEERIIREQADRMPPKMGALYASLMQEYESGATREAVVAKDADLLECGLQALEYQAQAQPFVIEWADNVEKLLKTDSAKKILSEARKGECFHWWKGLKKFD
;
A
#
# COMPACT_ATOMS: atom_id res chain seq x y z
N MET A 1 -4.00 -12.01 29.10
CA MET A 1 -4.18 -11.74 27.66
C MET A 1 -5.55 -11.10 27.48
N ALA A 2 -5.63 -10.01 26.71
CA ALA A 2 -6.93 -9.42 26.38
C ALA A 2 -7.75 -10.46 25.59
N ARG A 3 -9.07 -10.53 25.81
CA ARG A 3 -9.91 -11.42 25.00
C ARG A 3 -9.94 -10.88 23.57
N PRO A 4 -10.00 -11.74 22.54
CA PRO A 4 -10.21 -11.27 21.17
C PRO A 4 -11.41 -10.34 21.10
N ASP A 5 -11.23 -9.19 20.46
CA ASP A 5 -12.26 -8.17 20.30
C ASP A 5 -12.17 -7.61 18.88
N LEU A 6 -12.98 -8.18 17.99
CA LEU A 6 -13.03 -7.77 16.60
C LEU A 6 -13.62 -6.37 16.42
N ALA A 7 -14.50 -5.91 17.32
CA ALA A 7 -15.04 -4.56 17.23
C ALA A 7 -13.95 -3.52 17.49
N MET A 8 -13.12 -3.75 18.51
CA MET A 8 -11.93 -2.92 18.75
C MET A 8 -10.93 -3.00 17.60
N PHE A 9 -10.65 -4.19 17.06
CA PHE A 9 -9.76 -4.34 15.92
C PHE A 9 -10.26 -3.56 14.69
N PHE A 10 -11.55 -3.66 14.35
CA PHE A 10 -12.11 -2.92 13.22
C PHE A 10 -12.15 -1.40 13.46
N ALA A 11 -12.38 -0.96 14.70
CA ALA A 11 -12.27 0.45 15.07
C ALA A 11 -10.83 0.97 14.91
N GLU A 12 -9.83 0.16 15.29
CA GLU A 12 -8.40 0.44 15.12
C GLU A 12 -8.02 0.52 13.63
N ALA A 13 -8.39 -0.48 12.82
CA ALA A 13 -8.18 -0.43 11.36
C ALA A 13 -8.88 0.79 10.72
N GLY A 14 -10.03 1.19 11.26
CA GLY A 14 -10.75 2.39 10.85
C GLY A 14 -10.00 3.71 11.09
N ALA A 15 -8.92 3.71 11.87
CA ALA A 15 -8.02 4.86 12.00
C ALA A 15 -7.26 5.16 10.71
N LEU A 16 -6.94 4.14 9.90
CA LEU A 16 -6.21 4.31 8.63
C LEU A 16 -6.93 5.23 7.64
N LYS A 17 -8.27 5.30 7.68
CA LYS A 17 -9.08 6.23 6.88
C LYS A 17 -8.81 7.71 7.20
N ARG A 18 -8.16 7.98 8.33
CA ARG A 18 -7.79 9.32 8.81
C ARG A 18 -6.27 9.48 8.95
N THR A 19 -5.49 8.46 8.61
CA THR A 19 -4.04 8.53 8.55
C THR A 19 -3.66 8.95 7.13
N PRO A 20 -3.18 10.18 6.91
CA PRO A 20 -2.75 10.61 5.58
C PRO A 20 -1.44 9.91 5.19
N ARG A 21 -1.26 9.63 3.89
CA ARG A 21 0.04 9.24 3.35
C ARG A 21 1.00 10.43 3.44
N SER A 22 1.92 10.38 4.40
CA SER A 22 2.68 11.52 4.91
C SER A 22 3.74 12.02 3.93
N GLY A 23 4.19 11.17 3.01
CA GLY A 23 5.08 11.56 1.91
C GLY A 23 4.49 12.71 1.07
N TRP A 24 3.19 12.66 0.78
CA TRP A 24 2.50 13.66 -0.04
C TRP A 24 2.37 15.01 0.69
N LEU A 25 2.17 15.00 2.01
CA LEU A 25 2.13 16.22 2.81
C LEU A 25 3.45 17.00 2.73
N HIS A 26 4.58 16.28 2.68
CA HIS A 26 5.90 16.90 2.62
C HIS A 26 6.13 17.71 1.33
N VAL A 27 5.45 17.32 0.25
CA VAL A 27 5.55 17.98 -1.07
C VAL A 27 4.37 18.90 -1.37
N GLY A 28 3.56 19.24 -0.36
CA GLY A 28 2.53 20.26 -0.45
C GLY A 28 1.17 19.80 -0.95
N VAL A 29 0.93 18.48 -1.06
CA VAL A 29 -0.41 17.95 -1.37
C VAL A 29 -1.32 18.19 -0.16
N ALA A 30 -2.23 19.16 -0.27
CA ALA A 30 -3.05 19.61 0.86
C ALA A 30 -4.08 18.56 1.34
N LYS A 31 -4.55 17.70 0.43
CA LYS A 31 -5.53 16.64 0.71
C LYS A 31 -5.03 15.32 0.11
N PRO A 32 -4.02 14.71 0.73
CA PRO A 32 -3.49 13.45 0.24
C PRO A 32 -4.51 12.32 0.46
N GLU A 33 -4.31 11.22 -0.25
CA GLU A 33 -4.96 9.96 0.06
C GLU A 33 -4.67 9.54 1.51
N SER A 34 -5.58 8.73 2.07
CA SER A 34 -5.35 8.05 3.33
C SER A 34 -4.60 6.72 3.11
N VAL A 35 -3.99 6.18 4.16
CA VAL A 35 -3.38 4.84 4.12
C VAL A 35 -4.42 3.79 3.69
N ALA A 36 -5.69 3.95 4.09
CA ALA A 36 -6.74 3.04 3.66
C ALA A 36 -7.05 3.12 2.16
N ASP A 37 -6.94 4.30 1.53
CA ASP A 37 -7.11 4.46 0.08
C ASP A 37 -5.97 3.75 -0.67
N HIS A 38 -4.74 3.99 -0.21
CA HIS A 38 -3.53 3.34 -0.70
C HIS A 38 -3.65 1.81 -0.63
N SER A 39 -3.90 1.24 0.56
CA SER A 39 -3.96 -0.22 0.72
C SER A 39 -5.08 -0.86 -0.11
N GLN A 40 -6.20 -0.14 -0.32
CA GLN A 40 -7.30 -0.62 -1.14
C GLN A 40 -6.88 -0.77 -2.61
N ARG A 41 -6.28 0.27 -3.20
CA ARG A 41 -5.84 0.22 -4.60
C ARG A 41 -4.63 -0.69 -4.77
N ALA A 42 -3.72 -0.71 -3.80
CA ALA A 42 -2.57 -1.62 -3.80
C ALA A 42 -3.04 -3.09 -3.84
N ALA A 43 -4.02 -3.48 -3.02
CA ALA A 43 -4.55 -4.84 -3.02
C ALA A 43 -5.17 -5.25 -4.39
N LEU A 44 -5.88 -4.34 -5.06
CA LEU A 44 -6.40 -4.58 -6.41
C LEU A 44 -5.27 -4.76 -7.43
N ILE A 45 -4.24 -3.90 -7.37
CA ILE A 45 -3.06 -4.00 -8.22
C ILE A 45 -2.35 -5.33 -7.96
N GLY A 46 -2.13 -5.70 -6.70
CA GLY A 46 -1.46 -6.92 -6.31
C GLY A 46 -2.17 -8.18 -6.77
N TYR A 47 -3.51 -8.21 -6.71
CA TYR A 47 -4.29 -9.30 -7.30
C TYR A 47 -3.98 -9.45 -8.80
N ALA A 48 -4.04 -8.35 -9.55
CA ALA A 48 -3.79 -8.38 -11.00
C ALA A 48 -2.34 -8.73 -11.34
N LEU A 49 -1.36 -8.19 -10.61
CA LEU A 49 0.05 -8.54 -10.81
C LEU A 49 0.32 -10.02 -10.51
N ALA A 50 -0.31 -10.57 -9.47
CA ALA A 50 -0.14 -11.98 -9.13
C ALA A 50 -0.63 -12.92 -10.25
N GLU A 51 -1.75 -12.60 -10.89
CA GLU A 51 -2.23 -13.34 -12.08
C GLU A 51 -1.23 -13.26 -13.24
N LEU A 52 -0.61 -12.09 -13.45
CA LEU A 52 0.36 -11.87 -14.53
C LEU A 52 1.73 -12.51 -14.26
N GLU A 53 2.09 -12.69 -12.99
CA GLU A 53 3.40 -13.18 -12.54
C GLU A 53 3.34 -14.63 -12.01
N ASP A 54 2.23 -15.34 -12.22
CA ASP A 54 2.04 -16.73 -11.77
C ASP A 54 2.28 -16.89 -10.25
N ALA A 55 1.74 -15.96 -9.46
CA ALA A 55 1.74 -15.97 -8.00
C ALA A 55 0.32 -16.17 -7.46
N ASN A 56 0.15 -16.48 -6.17
CA ASN A 56 -1.19 -16.61 -5.60
C ASN A 56 -1.90 -15.24 -5.42
N PRO A 57 -2.98 -14.94 -6.17
CA PRO A 57 -3.60 -13.61 -6.13
C PRO A 57 -4.33 -13.30 -4.82
N GLU A 58 -5.01 -14.30 -4.26
CA GLU A 58 -5.72 -14.16 -2.98
C GLU A 58 -4.74 -13.86 -1.83
N ARG A 59 -3.59 -14.54 -1.83
CA ARG A 59 -2.54 -14.34 -0.82
C ARG A 59 -1.90 -12.96 -0.92
N VAL A 60 -1.59 -12.51 -2.14
CA VAL A 60 -1.01 -11.17 -2.39
C VAL A 60 -1.99 -10.07 -2.00
N ALA A 61 -3.25 -10.16 -2.46
CA ALA A 61 -4.27 -9.17 -2.13
C ALA A 61 -4.51 -9.12 -0.62
N LEU A 62 -4.58 -10.28 0.06
CA LEU A 62 -4.73 -10.34 1.50
C LEU A 62 -3.53 -9.72 2.22
N MET A 63 -2.30 -10.03 1.80
CA MET A 63 -1.09 -9.44 2.35
C MET A 63 -1.13 -7.90 2.30
N LEU A 64 -1.53 -7.33 1.16
CA LEU A 64 -1.65 -5.88 0.97
C LEU A 64 -2.79 -5.24 1.78
N LEU A 65 -3.87 -5.97 2.06
CA LEU A 65 -4.91 -5.48 2.98
C LEU A 65 -4.40 -5.36 4.44
N PHE A 66 -3.39 -6.15 4.82
CA PHE A 66 -2.84 -6.16 6.18
C PHE A 66 -1.55 -5.35 6.34
N HIS A 67 -0.78 -5.11 5.27
CA HIS A 67 0.62 -4.66 5.38
C HIS A 67 0.81 -3.33 6.14
N ASP A 68 -0.09 -2.37 5.96
CA ASP A 68 -0.01 -1.06 6.63
C ASP A 68 -0.87 -0.95 7.91
N LEU A 69 -1.48 -2.05 8.40
CA LEU A 69 -2.21 -2.01 9.67
C LEU A 69 -1.41 -1.48 10.86
N PRO A 70 -0.08 -1.70 10.97
CA PRO A 70 0.71 -1.11 12.05
C PRO A 70 0.65 0.43 12.06
N GLU A 71 0.43 1.07 10.91
CA GLU A 71 0.33 2.52 10.77
C GLU A 71 -0.91 3.10 11.47
N ALA A 72 -1.89 2.27 11.84
CA ALA A 72 -3.02 2.70 12.68
C ALA A 72 -2.56 3.18 14.07
N ARG A 73 -1.41 2.70 14.54
CA ARG A 73 -0.80 3.12 15.82
C ARG A 73 0.44 4.00 15.61
N LEU A 74 1.22 3.73 14.57
CA LEU A 74 2.51 4.41 14.34
C LEU A 74 2.37 5.68 13.51
N GLY A 75 1.29 5.80 12.72
CA GLY A 75 1.22 6.71 11.58
C GLY A 75 2.05 6.21 10.39
N ASP A 76 1.81 6.80 9.21
CA ASP A 76 2.65 6.58 8.03
C ASP A 76 4.00 7.30 8.21
N LEU A 77 5.05 6.53 8.51
CA LEU A 77 6.40 7.04 8.67
C LEU A 77 7.09 7.19 7.32
N ASN A 78 7.21 8.43 6.83
CA ASN A 78 7.98 8.70 5.62
C ASN A 78 9.50 8.49 5.84
N LYS A 79 10.25 8.54 4.73
CA LYS A 79 11.72 8.34 4.72
C LYS A 79 12.47 9.25 5.69
N ILE A 80 12.00 10.48 5.94
CA ILE A 80 12.62 11.41 6.88
C ILE A 80 12.43 10.90 8.30
N GLN A 81 11.22 10.50 8.68
CA GLN A 81 10.94 9.97 10.01
C GLN A 81 11.69 8.64 10.27
N ARG A 82 11.71 7.74 9.28
CA ARG A 82 12.42 6.44 9.37
C ARG A 82 13.95 6.60 9.54
N ARG A 83 14.53 7.76 9.24
CA ARG A 83 15.95 8.09 9.51
C ARG A 83 16.25 8.21 11.01
N TYR A 84 15.27 8.64 11.80
CA TYR A 84 15.45 9.04 13.21
C TYR A 84 14.69 8.16 14.21
N LEU A 85 13.72 7.37 13.74
CA LEU A 85 12.91 6.48 14.57
C LEU A 85 13.24 5.02 14.28
N ASP A 86 13.30 4.19 15.33
CA ASP A 86 13.34 2.73 15.19
C ASP A 86 11.93 2.21 14.86
N ALA A 87 11.59 2.32 13.57
CA ALA A 87 10.30 1.88 13.05
C ALA A 87 10.14 0.36 13.16
N LYS A 88 11.20 -0.41 12.92
CA LYS A 88 11.13 -1.88 12.86
C LYS A 88 10.75 -2.49 14.19
N ALA A 89 11.44 -2.12 15.28
CA ALA A 89 11.12 -2.66 16.60
C ALA A 89 9.70 -2.27 17.05
N SER A 90 9.25 -1.08 16.64
CA SER A 90 7.91 -0.57 16.92
C SER A 90 6.84 -1.34 16.14
N GLU A 91 7.02 -1.54 14.83
CA GLU A 91 6.13 -2.30 13.95
C GLU A 91 6.00 -3.76 14.43
N GLU A 92 7.11 -4.44 14.74
CA GLU A 92 7.09 -5.82 15.26
C GLU A 92 6.28 -5.92 16.56
N ARG A 93 6.39 -4.93 17.45
CA ARG A 93 5.61 -4.89 18.68
C ARG A 93 4.13 -4.65 18.39
N ILE A 94 3.80 -3.71 17.50
CA ILE A 94 2.42 -3.39 17.13
C ILE A 94 1.74 -4.60 16.49
N ILE A 95 2.42 -5.29 15.57
CA ILE A 95 1.91 -6.50 14.90
C ILE A 95 1.55 -7.57 15.94
N ARG A 96 2.42 -7.83 16.92
CA ARG A 96 2.12 -8.77 18.01
C ARG A 96 0.89 -8.35 18.82
N GLU A 97 0.84 -7.10 19.25
CA GLU A 97 -0.28 -6.57 20.04
C GLU A 97 -1.61 -6.52 19.25
N GLN A 98 -1.56 -6.35 17.92
CA GLN A 98 -2.73 -6.44 17.04
C GLN A 98 -3.17 -7.89 16.83
N ALA A 99 -2.22 -8.81 16.60
CA ALA A 99 -2.50 -10.24 16.45
C ALA A 99 -3.16 -10.84 17.70
N ASP A 100 -2.69 -10.44 18.90
CA ASP A 100 -3.25 -10.89 20.19
C ASP A 100 -4.72 -10.46 20.40
N ARG A 101 -5.19 -9.45 19.68
CA ARG A 101 -6.59 -8.98 19.72
C ARG A 101 -7.50 -9.70 18.74
N MET A 102 -6.94 -10.48 17.82
CA MET A 102 -7.69 -11.25 16.83
C MET A 102 -7.99 -12.66 17.36
N PRO A 103 -8.98 -13.37 16.79
CA PRO A 103 -9.12 -14.80 17.00
C PRO A 103 -7.80 -15.53 16.67
N PRO A 104 -7.38 -16.57 17.42
CA PRO A 104 -6.03 -17.15 17.31
C PRO A 104 -5.59 -17.52 15.88
N LYS A 105 -6.50 -18.10 15.09
CA LYS A 105 -6.24 -18.46 13.69
C LYS A 105 -5.98 -17.22 12.82
N MET A 106 -6.74 -16.15 13.03
CA MET A 106 -6.61 -14.90 12.29
C MET A 106 -5.33 -14.15 12.71
N GLY A 107 -5.03 -14.08 14.01
CA GLY A 107 -3.81 -13.45 14.51
C GLY A 107 -2.54 -14.15 13.99
N ALA A 108 -2.53 -15.48 13.96
CA ALA A 108 -1.44 -16.26 13.38
C ALA A 108 -1.29 -16.00 11.87
N LEU A 109 -2.40 -15.94 11.13
CA LEU A 109 -2.38 -15.62 9.70
C LEU A 109 -1.82 -14.21 9.47
N TYR A 110 -2.32 -13.20 10.19
CA TYR A 110 -1.84 -11.81 10.11
C TYR A 110 -0.34 -11.72 10.36
N ALA A 111 0.15 -12.26 11.47
CA ALA A 111 1.58 -12.25 11.79
C ALA A 111 2.42 -12.93 10.70
N SER A 112 1.93 -14.05 10.13
CA SER A 112 2.64 -14.75 9.05
C SER A 112 2.71 -13.94 7.75
N LEU A 113 1.62 -13.25 7.39
CA LEU A 113 1.59 -12.37 6.21
C LEU A 113 2.55 -11.20 6.38
N MET A 114 2.59 -10.59 7.56
CA MET A 114 3.51 -9.50 7.86
C MET A 114 4.97 -9.94 7.77
N GLN A 115 5.30 -11.10 8.35
CA GLN A 115 6.65 -11.66 8.26
C GLN A 115 7.05 -11.95 6.81
N GLU A 116 6.14 -12.53 6.02
CA GLU A 116 6.38 -12.83 4.62
C GLU A 116 6.59 -11.56 3.80
N TYR A 117 5.71 -10.56 3.96
CA TYR A 117 5.84 -9.25 3.33
C TYR A 117 7.22 -8.64 3.64
N GLU A 118 7.60 -8.55 4.91
CA GLU A 118 8.88 -7.96 5.32
C GLU A 118 10.09 -8.74 4.78
N SER A 119 9.99 -10.07 4.68
CA SER A 119 11.09 -10.89 4.17
C SER A 119 11.41 -10.61 2.71
N GLY A 120 10.40 -10.26 1.90
CA GLY A 120 10.54 -10.10 0.44
C GLY A 120 11.08 -11.35 -0.27
N ALA A 121 10.97 -12.54 0.34
CA ALA A 121 11.65 -13.76 -0.10
C ALA A 121 10.76 -14.68 -0.94
N THR A 122 9.44 -14.59 -0.80
CA THR A 122 8.49 -15.37 -1.62
C THR A 122 8.12 -14.59 -2.88
N ARG A 123 7.62 -15.31 -3.90
CA ARG A 123 7.09 -14.68 -5.11
C ARG A 123 5.96 -13.72 -4.76
N GLU A 124 5.05 -14.13 -3.87
CA GLU A 124 3.95 -13.31 -3.37
C GLU A 124 4.44 -12.05 -2.65
N ALA A 125 5.48 -12.15 -1.80
CA ALA A 125 6.04 -10.97 -1.14
C ALA A 125 6.69 -10.00 -2.13
N VAL A 126 7.35 -10.51 -3.18
CA VAL A 126 7.92 -9.68 -4.25
C VAL A 126 6.82 -8.97 -5.02
N VAL A 127 5.78 -9.69 -5.43
CA VAL A 127 4.63 -9.11 -6.14
C VAL A 127 3.89 -8.09 -5.26
N ALA A 128 3.70 -8.38 -3.97
CA ALA A 128 3.06 -7.45 -3.05
C ALA A 128 3.86 -6.15 -2.91
N LYS A 129 5.18 -6.21 -2.73
CA LYS A 129 6.03 -5.00 -2.67
C LYS A 129 6.00 -4.20 -3.98
N ASP A 130 6.01 -4.88 -5.12
CA ASP A 130 5.87 -4.21 -6.40
C ASP A 130 4.49 -3.54 -6.55
N ALA A 131 3.42 -4.14 -6.01
CA ALA A 131 2.09 -3.55 -6.02
C ALA A 131 1.99 -2.30 -5.13
N ASP A 132 2.55 -2.33 -3.91
CA ASP A 132 2.65 -1.16 -3.01
C ASP A 132 3.40 -0.01 -3.71
N LEU A 133 4.59 -0.31 -4.28
CA LEU A 133 5.38 0.66 -5.02
C LEU A 133 4.64 1.19 -6.26
N LEU A 134 4.03 0.31 -7.05
CA LEU A 134 3.31 0.69 -8.26
C LEU A 134 2.12 1.59 -7.94
N GLU A 135 1.36 1.27 -6.89
CA GLU A 135 0.26 2.12 -6.40
C GLU A 135 0.78 3.54 -6.12
N CYS A 136 1.87 3.66 -5.36
CA CYS A 136 2.48 4.93 -5.03
C CYS A 136 2.95 5.69 -6.29
N GLY A 137 3.52 4.97 -7.27
CA GLY A 137 3.93 5.54 -8.55
C GLY A 137 2.74 6.06 -9.38
N LEU A 138 1.63 5.32 -9.42
CA LEU A 138 0.40 5.76 -10.08
C LEU A 138 -0.19 7.00 -9.40
N GLN A 139 -0.24 7.01 -8.06
CA GLN A 139 -0.73 8.16 -7.31
C GLN A 139 0.11 9.43 -7.56
N ALA A 140 1.44 9.28 -7.68
CA ALA A 140 2.32 10.38 -8.05
C ALA A 140 1.97 10.96 -9.42
N LEU A 141 1.75 10.12 -10.43
CA LEU A 141 1.37 10.58 -11.78
C LEU A 141 -0.01 11.27 -11.78
N GLU A 142 -0.95 10.79 -10.96
CA GLU A 142 -2.25 11.46 -10.78
C GLU A 142 -2.11 12.84 -10.15
N TYR A 143 -1.28 12.98 -9.10
CA TYR A 143 -1.02 14.27 -8.49
C TYR A 143 -0.25 15.21 -9.43
N GLN A 144 0.64 14.68 -10.26
CA GLN A 144 1.31 15.47 -11.29
C GLN A 144 0.28 16.03 -12.29
N ALA A 145 -0.67 15.21 -12.74
CA ALA A 145 -1.76 15.65 -13.61
C ALA A 145 -2.66 16.72 -12.95
N GLN A 146 -2.69 16.76 -11.61
CA GLN A 146 -3.37 17.80 -10.81
C GLN A 146 -2.46 19.02 -10.50
N ALA A 147 -1.38 19.19 -11.26
CA ALA A 147 -0.43 20.29 -11.13
C ALA A 147 0.31 20.34 -9.78
N GLN A 148 0.60 19.18 -9.18
CA GLN A 148 1.55 19.05 -8.06
C GLN A 148 2.94 18.74 -8.63
N PRO A 149 3.88 19.69 -8.73
CA PRO A 149 5.10 19.50 -9.52
C PRO A 149 6.14 18.59 -8.84
N PHE A 150 6.17 18.54 -7.51
CA PHE A 150 7.23 17.88 -6.75
C PHE A 150 7.00 16.38 -6.52
N VAL A 151 5.91 15.82 -7.02
CA VAL A 151 5.55 14.40 -6.81
C VAL A 151 6.24 13.46 -7.80
N ILE A 152 6.73 13.96 -8.95
CA ILE A 152 7.22 13.10 -10.04
C ILE A 152 8.43 12.25 -9.63
N GLU A 153 9.23 12.73 -8.68
CA GLU A 153 10.37 11.98 -8.13
C GLU A 153 9.93 10.65 -7.49
N TRP A 154 8.69 10.52 -7.02
CA TRP A 154 8.17 9.25 -6.51
C TRP A 154 8.02 8.23 -7.63
N ALA A 155 7.39 8.59 -8.74
CA ALA A 155 7.26 7.69 -9.89
C ALA A 155 8.64 7.29 -10.45
N ASP A 156 9.58 8.23 -10.53
CA ASP A 156 10.95 7.97 -11.01
C ASP A 156 11.75 7.05 -10.07
N ASN A 157 11.51 7.14 -8.76
CA ASN A 157 12.12 6.25 -7.79
C ASN A 157 11.45 4.87 -7.78
N VAL A 158 10.13 4.81 -7.91
CA VAL A 158 9.37 3.56 -8.02
C VAL A 158 9.86 2.75 -9.21
N GLU A 159 10.00 3.37 -10.38
CA GLU A 159 10.45 2.69 -11.61
C GLU A 159 11.79 1.96 -11.44
N LYS A 160 12.70 2.51 -10.64
CA LYS A 160 14.02 1.91 -10.34
C LYS A 160 13.93 0.74 -9.36
N LEU A 161 12.86 0.66 -8.58
CA LEU A 161 12.67 -0.32 -7.51
C LEU A 161 11.80 -1.51 -7.93
N LEU A 162 10.92 -1.33 -8.92
CA LEU A 162 10.05 -2.39 -9.43
C LEU A 162 10.87 -3.57 -9.97
N LYS A 163 10.46 -4.79 -9.61
CA LYS A 163 11.18 -6.03 -9.94
C LYS A 163 10.55 -6.77 -11.11
N THR A 164 9.23 -6.93 -11.06
CA THR A 164 8.39 -7.66 -12.03
C THR A 164 8.26 -6.91 -13.34
N ASP A 165 8.12 -7.65 -14.43
CA ASP A 165 7.99 -7.06 -15.76
C ASP A 165 6.59 -6.48 -15.98
N SER A 166 5.56 -7.11 -15.42
CA SER A 166 4.19 -6.58 -15.46
C SER A 166 4.07 -5.22 -14.77
N ALA A 167 4.65 -5.04 -13.58
CA ALA A 167 4.58 -3.76 -12.86
C ALA A 167 5.30 -2.63 -13.62
N LYS A 168 6.51 -2.91 -14.15
CA LYS A 168 7.26 -1.94 -14.97
C LYS A 168 6.47 -1.53 -16.21
N LYS A 169 5.85 -2.49 -16.89
CA LYS A 169 5.04 -2.24 -18.08
C LYS A 169 3.83 -1.37 -17.74
N ILE A 170 3.11 -1.66 -16.66
CA ILE A 170 1.94 -0.86 -16.23
C ILE A 170 2.36 0.58 -15.91
N LEU A 171 3.44 0.79 -15.16
CA LEU A 171 3.92 2.14 -14.87
C LEU A 171 4.30 2.90 -16.15
N SER A 172 4.99 2.24 -17.07
CA SER A 172 5.37 2.83 -18.37
C SER A 172 4.17 3.27 -19.19
N GLU A 173 3.10 2.46 -19.22
CA GLU A 173 1.84 2.83 -19.87
C GLU A 173 1.15 3.99 -19.15
N ALA A 174 1.11 3.98 -17.82
CA ALA A 174 0.50 5.05 -17.03
C ALA A 174 1.20 6.41 -17.23
N ARG A 175 2.52 6.41 -17.43
CA ARG A 175 3.29 7.64 -17.73
C ARG A 175 2.85 8.34 -19.02
N LYS A 176 2.17 7.65 -19.94
CA LYS A 176 1.58 8.29 -21.13
C LYS A 176 0.42 9.24 -20.77
N GLY A 177 -0.13 9.13 -19.55
CA GLY A 177 -1.10 10.06 -18.98
C GLY A 177 -2.55 9.90 -19.48
N GLU A 178 -2.77 9.05 -20.48
CA GLU A 178 -4.10 8.82 -21.07
C GLU A 178 -5.05 8.12 -20.08
N CYS A 179 -4.53 7.20 -19.26
CA CYS A 179 -5.31 6.41 -18.31
C CYS A 179 -5.99 7.25 -17.21
N PHE A 180 -5.45 8.42 -16.89
CA PHE A 180 -6.05 9.32 -15.90
C PHE A 180 -7.28 10.06 -16.41
N HIS A 181 -7.67 9.81 -17.66
CA HIS A 181 -8.89 10.32 -18.27
C HIS A 181 -9.87 9.17 -18.61
N TRP A 182 -9.84 8.07 -17.84
CA TRP A 182 -10.63 6.85 -18.10
C TRP A 182 -12.14 7.09 -18.29
N TRP A 183 -12.69 8.21 -17.80
CA TRP A 183 -14.09 8.57 -17.98
C TRP A 183 -14.43 9.17 -19.35
N LYS A 184 -13.43 9.57 -20.15
CA LYS A 184 -13.65 10.12 -21.50
C LYS A 184 -14.29 9.05 -22.39
N GLY A 185 -15.37 9.42 -23.08
CA GLY A 185 -16.05 8.53 -24.03
C GLY A 185 -17.07 7.56 -23.41
N LEU A 186 -17.31 7.60 -22.09
CA LEU A 186 -18.31 6.74 -21.44
C LEU A 186 -19.76 7.08 -21.82
N LYS A 187 -20.05 8.35 -22.10
CA LYS A 187 -21.38 8.80 -22.54
C LYS A 187 -21.31 9.16 -24.01
N LYS A 188 -21.93 8.33 -24.86
CA LYS A 188 -22.27 8.72 -26.24
C LYS A 188 -23.51 9.59 -26.14
N PHE A 189 -23.47 10.79 -26.71
CA PHE A 189 -24.70 11.55 -26.93
C PHE A 189 -25.37 10.90 -28.14
N ASP A 190 -26.52 10.24 -27.90
CA ASP A 190 -27.40 9.76 -28.95
C ASP A 190 -28.03 10.94 -29.72
#